data_AF-A0A9Q1JUS8-F1
#
_entry.id   AF-A0A9Q1JUS8-F1
#
_cell.length_a   1.000
_cell.length_b   1.000
_cell.length_c   1.000
_cell.angle_alpha   90.00
_cell.angle_beta   90.00
_cell.angle_gamma   90.00
#
_symmetry.space_group_name_H-M   'P 1'
#
loop_
_entity.id
_entity.type
_entity.pdbx_description
1 polymer ?
#
loop_
_entity_poly.entity_id
_entity_poly.type
_entity_poly.pdbx_seq_one_letter_code
_entity_poly.pdbx_strand_id
1 'polypeptide(L)'
;MLRKIPREEDEGEKAKVPKLMEDMTCMLMNTRVKITPEVNSNKLNKAIMAQQVELHRETDLGAQLPVYNGKMNLYTVGLLPFMSKEFAVALTDLFEKCDLKRKNEFKVKIEFIGFARVQELHGLLAGKHVKTPQETRTILDIIFRELAAKRYPSVGRLFYSPNIQKPHQLGGGLHSWRGFYQSVRLTQMGLALNIDMFAGAFIESLPVVEFVAQILSNDVRLKPLSHTDSVKVKKALRGIKVEVTHRGNLRRKYRVSWLSAHPTRELIFPVDKQMNMKSVIEYFQQTHGFAIKYAHLPCLQVGSQKKVKYLPMEACKIVEGHRYTNRLNESQIASLLKATCKRPCKQEADILQVHSLFPFWLQWLMASFSTSFSPSLQCDNCLIAIVHPSAYNEDPLAQEFGISIDDKLAKVEARVLPPPWLKYNDAGKEKQHLPQLGQWNMINKKVINGSTVNHWTYINFSRSVQESVSRGFYRQLVQMCQVSGMEFNPEPMIPIHCARPELVKEALRYVQAESKLEGKDLELVIAILPENNGSLYGLLEI
;
A
#
# COMPACT_ATOMS: atom_id res chain seq x y z
N MET A 1 -36.97 38.26 10.06
CA MET A 1 -37.09 38.98 8.78
C MET A 1 -36.14 38.35 7.77
N LEU A 2 -36.67 37.46 6.92
CA LEU A 2 -35.92 36.88 5.80
C LEU A 2 -35.91 37.91 4.66
N ARG A 3 -34.79 38.59 4.44
CA ARG A 3 -34.60 39.40 3.23
C ARG A 3 -34.42 38.45 2.05
N LYS A 4 -35.42 38.40 1.17
CA LYS A 4 -35.29 37.89 -0.20
C LYS A 4 -34.20 38.70 -0.89
N ILE A 5 -33.15 38.02 -1.36
CA ILE A 5 -32.15 38.59 -2.27
C ILE A 5 -32.72 38.42 -3.69
N PRO A 6 -32.68 39.45 -4.57
CA PRO A 6 -33.21 39.35 -5.93
C PRO A 6 -32.33 38.43 -6.77
N ARG A 7 -32.96 37.61 -7.63
CA ARG A 7 -32.28 36.99 -8.76
C ARG A 7 -32.14 38.06 -9.83
N GLU A 8 -30.92 38.54 -10.07
CA GLU A 8 -30.60 39.20 -11.33
C GLU A 8 -30.54 38.11 -12.41
N GLU A 9 -31.41 38.25 -13.40
CA GLU A 9 -31.37 37.54 -14.66
C GLU A 9 -30.24 38.16 -15.50
N ASP A 10 -29.08 37.52 -15.50
CA ASP A 10 -28.09 37.72 -16.56
C ASP A 10 -28.26 36.61 -17.59
N GLU A 11 -28.89 36.97 -18.70
CA GLU A 11 -28.87 36.19 -19.94
C GLU A 11 -27.49 36.31 -20.61
N GLY A 12 -26.92 35.17 -21.00
CA GLY A 12 -25.70 35.08 -21.82
C GLY A 12 -24.52 34.62 -20.96
N GLU A 13 -24.19 33.34 -20.91
CA GLU A 13 -23.60 32.62 -22.03
C GLU A 13 -23.96 31.13 -21.85
N LYS A 14 -24.86 30.62 -22.69
CA LYS A 14 -25.09 29.17 -22.76
C LYS A 14 -23.74 28.53 -23.09
N ALA A 15 -23.17 27.80 -22.14
CA ALA A 15 -22.04 26.92 -22.38
C ALA A 15 -22.38 26.11 -23.64
N LYS A 16 -21.73 26.43 -24.75
CA LYS A 16 -21.79 25.65 -25.97
C LYS A 16 -21.29 24.27 -25.60
N VAL A 17 -22.21 23.36 -25.34
CA VAL A 17 -21.95 21.92 -25.40
C VAL A 17 -21.25 21.70 -26.73
N PRO A 18 -20.00 21.20 -26.74
CA PRO A 18 -19.29 20.98 -27.99
C PRO A 18 -20.17 20.13 -28.90
N LYS A 19 -20.32 20.57 -30.13
CA LYS A 19 -21.16 20.01 -31.21
C LYS A 19 -20.63 18.66 -31.74
N LEU A 20 -20.12 17.84 -30.82
CA LEU A 20 -19.51 16.51 -30.99
C LEU A 20 -20.29 15.42 -30.24
N MET A 21 -21.45 15.76 -29.64
CA MET A 21 -22.16 14.93 -28.67
C MET A 21 -23.59 14.54 -29.08
N GLU A 22 -23.92 14.51 -30.38
CA GLU A 22 -25.25 14.07 -30.83
C GLU A 22 -25.25 12.87 -31.80
N ASP A 23 -24.14 12.55 -32.47
CA ASP A 23 -24.12 11.44 -33.42
C ASP A 23 -23.22 10.29 -32.95
N MET A 24 -23.87 9.15 -32.69
CA MET A 24 -23.34 7.82 -32.38
C MET A 24 -22.98 7.44 -30.91
N THR A 25 -23.84 6.59 -30.33
CA THR A 25 -23.46 5.22 -29.97
C THR A 25 -22.34 4.99 -28.93
N CYS A 26 -22.42 5.53 -27.70
CA CYS A 26 -21.64 4.95 -26.60
C CYS A 26 -22.33 3.69 -26.04
N MET A 27 -22.49 2.68 -26.89
CA MET A 27 -22.91 1.33 -26.51
C MET A 27 -21.70 0.60 -25.94
N LEU A 28 -21.39 0.85 -24.67
CA LEU A 28 -20.43 0.03 -23.93
C LEU A 28 -20.94 -1.40 -23.92
N MET A 29 -20.29 -2.27 -24.68
CA MET A 29 -20.71 -3.65 -24.82
C MET A 29 -20.09 -4.50 -23.71
N ASN A 30 -20.93 -5.26 -23.00
CA ASN A 30 -20.49 -6.22 -22.00
C ASN A 30 -20.45 -7.61 -22.64
N THR A 31 -19.26 -8.21 -22.64
CA THR A 31 -19.03 -9.54 -23.18
C THR A 31 -18.42 -10.46 -22.12
N ARG A 32 -18.77 -11.74 -22.21
CA ARG A 32 -18.25 -12.81 -21.36
C ARG A 32 -17.06 -13.46 -22.04
N VAL A 33 -15.98 -13.65 -21.29
CA VAL A 33 -14.79 -14.39 -21.70
C VAL A 33 -14.70 -15.68 -20.90
N LYS A 34 -14.51 -16.80 -21.59
CA LYS A 34 -14.18 -18.10 -21.00
C LYS A 34 -12.84 -18.58 -21.55
N ILE A 35 -11.88 -18.85 -20.67
CA ILE A 35 -10.55 -19.36 -21.03
C ILE A 35 -10.48 -20.84 -20.63
N THR A 36 -10.07 -21.68 -21.58
CA THR A 36 -9.89 -23.13 -21.37
C THR A 36 -8.44 -23.52 -21.72
N PRO A 37 -7.71 -24.23 -20.84
CA PRO A 37 -8.10 -24.68 -19.50
C PRO A 37 -8.32 -23.51 -18.52
N GLU A 38 -9.07 -23.75 -17.43
CA GLU A 38 -9.33 -22.74 -16.41
C GLU A 38 -8.02 -22.29 -15.75
N VAL A 39 -7.83 -20.98 -15.64
CA VAL A 39 -6.62 -20.36 -15.10
C VAL A 39 -6.98 -19.50 -13.89
N ASN A 40 -6.43 -19.87 -12.74
CA ASN A 40 -6.66 -19.20 -11.45
C ASN A 40 -5.88 -17.89 -11.26
N SER A 41 -5.04 -17.50 -12.24
CA SER A 41 -4.20 -16.31 -12.15
C SER A 41 -4.74 -15.19 -13.04
N ASN A 42 -5.28 -14.14 -12.44
CA ASN A 42 -5.76 -12.95 -13.16
C ASN A 42 -4.68 -12.35 -14.06
N LYS A 43 -3.40 -12.39 -13.64
CA LYS A 43 -2.28 -11.87 -14.43
C LYS A 43 -2.05 -12.67 -15.70
N LEU A 44 -2.17 -13.99 -15.61
CA LEU A 44 -2.03 -14.87 -16.78
C LEU A 44 -3.25 -14.71 -17.71
N ASN A 45 -4.46 -14.62 -17.15
CA ASN A 45 -5.68 -14.35 -17.93
C ASN A 45 -5.57 -13.05 -18.73
N LYS A 46 -5.04 -11.98 -18.12
CA LYS A 46 -4.79 -10.72 -18.83
C LYS A 46 -3.71 -10.83 -19.90
N ALA A 47 -2.65 -11.60 -19.67
CA ALA A 47 -1.62 -11.84 -20.68
C ALA A 47 -2.15 -12.62 -21.88
N ILE A 48 -2.96 -13.66 -21.65
CA ILE A 48 -3.65 -14.42 -22.72
C ILE A 48 -4.54 -13.48 -23.53
N MET A 49 -5.32 -12.64 -22.86
CA MET A 49 -6.17 -11.67 -23.55
C MET A 49 -5.38 -10.60 -24.29
N ALA A 50 -4.25 -10.13 -23.77
CA ALA A 50 -3.39 -9.18 -24.47
C ALA A 50 -2.84 -9.79 -25.77
N GLN A 51 -2.38 -11.06 -25.71
CA GLN A 51 -1.92 -11.78 -26.90
C GLN A 51 -3.06 -11.99 -27.92
N GLN A 52 -4.26 -12.34 -27.46
CA GLN A 52 -5.44 -12.46 -28.30
C GLN A 52 -5.75 -11.15 -29.03
N VAL A 53 -5.70 -10.02 -28.31
CA VAL A 53 -5.92 -8.70 -28.90
C VAL A 53 -4.84 -8.39 -29.90
N GLU A 54 -3.56 -8.62 -29.59
CA GLU A 54 -2.45 -8.37 -30.50
C GLU A 54 -2.55 -9.17 -31.82
N LEU A 55 -2.98 -10.45 -31.75
CA LEU A 55 -3.11 -11.31 -32.92
C LEU A 55 -4.36 -11.02 -33.77
N HIS A 56 -5.48 -10.67 -33.14
CA HIS A 56 -6.79 -10.60 -33.81
C HIS A 56 -7.41 -9.20 -33.85
N ARG A 57 -6.65 -8.15 -33.50
CA ARG A 57 -7.14 -6.77 -33.48
C ARG A 57 -7.71 -6.33 -34.82
N GLU A 58 -6.91 -6.42 -35.87
CA GLU A 58 -7.25 -5.92 -37.21
C GLU A 58 -8.22 -6.85 -37.94
N THR A 59 -8.26 -8.14 -37.58
CA THR A 59 -9.07 -9.14 -38.29
C THR A 59 -10.46 -9.30 -37.69
N ASP A 60 -10.53 -9.74 -36.42
CA ASP A 60 -11.76 -10.24 -35.82
C ASP A 60 -12.34 -9.30 -34.78
N LEU A 61 -11.52 -8.41 -34.19
CA LEU A 61 -11.97 -7.44 -33.19
C LEU A 61 -12.33 -6.08 -33.81
N GLY A 62 -12.30 -5.95 -35.15
CA GLY A 62 -12.72 -4.75 -35.86
C GLY A 62 -11.88 -3.51 -35.50
N ALA A 63 -10.57 -3.69 -35.31
CA ALA A 63 -9.60 -2.67 -34.87
C ALA A 63 -9.82 -2.10 -33.45
N GLN A 64 -10.81 -2.62 -32.70
CA GLN A 64 -11.14 -2.13 -31.36
C GLN A 64 -10.13 -2.56 -30.28
N LEU A 65 -10.05 -1.77 -29.21
CA LEU A 65 -9.23 -2.05 -28.02
C LEU A 65 -10.08 -2.47 -26.82
N PRO A 66 -10.27 -3.77 -26.56
CA PRO A 66 -11.13 -4.21 -25.48
C PRO A 66 -10.44 -4.14 -24.10
N VAL A 67 -11.22 -3.89 -23.05
CA VAL A 67 -10.75 -3.89 -21.65
C VAL A 67 -11.21 -5.12 -20.92
N TYR A 68 -10.25 -5.92 -20.46
CA TYR A 68 -10.51 -7.17 -19.74
C TYR A 68 -10.22 -7.06 -18.25
N ASN A 69 -11.17 -7.47 -17.41
CA ASN A 69 -11.00 -7.41 -15.96
C ASN A 69 -10.05 -8.49 -15.38
N GLY A 70 -9.63 -9.49 -16.17
CA GLY A 70 -8.79 -10.60 -15.74
C GLY A 70 -9.55 -11.84 -15.25
N LYS A 71 -10.89 -11.82 -15.28
CA LYS A 71 -11.76 -12.92 -14.83
C LYS A 71 -12.70 -13.42 -15.92
N MET A 72 -13.75 -12.66 -16.22
CA MET A 72 -14.85 -13.10 -17.09
C MET A 72 -15.46 -11.97 -17.92
N ASN A 73 -15.21 -10.69 -17.61
CA ASN A 73 -15.89 -9.59 -18.29
C ASN A 73 -14.90 -8.81 -19.15
N LEU A 74 -15.31 -8.56 -20.38
CA LEU A 74 -14.59 -7.81 -21.40
C LEU A 74 -15.51 -6.70 -21.93
N TYR A 75 -14.98 -5.48 -21.98
CA TYR A 75 -15.72 -4.29 -22.38
C TYR A 75 -15.13 -3.70 -23.66
N THR A 76 -16.00 -3.28 -24.58
CA THR A 76 -15.64 -2.69 -25.88
C THR A 76 -16.51 -1.48 -26.17
N VAL A 77 -16.01 -0.62 -27.05
CA VAL A 77 -16.74 0.55 -27.56
C VAL A 77 -17.39 0.14 -28.86
N GLY A 78 -18.70 -0.12 -28.82
CA GLY A 78 -19.44 -0.63 -29.97
C GLY A 78 -19.51 -2.17 -30.01
N LEU A 79 -20.16 -2.66 -31.06
CA LEU A 79 -20.36 -4.09 -31.29
C LEU A 79 -19.09 -4.72 -31.89
N LEU A 80 -18.73 -5.91 -31.41
CA LEU A 80 -17.79 -6.78 -32.12
C LEU A 80 -18.50 -7.35 -33.37
N PRO A 81 -17.77 -7.70 -34.44
CA PRO A 81 -18.36 -8.24 -35.67
C PRO A 81 -18.91 -9.67 -35.52
N PHE A 82 -19.10 -10.14 -34.29
CA PHE A 82 -19.65 -11.46 -33.95
C PHE A 82 -20.38 -11.43 -32.60
N MET A 83 -21.36 -12.34 -32.43
CA MET A 83 -22.08 -12.51 -31.16
C MET A 83 -21.42 -13.52 -30.23
N SER A 84 -20.75 -14.53 -30.80
CA SER A 84 -19.96 -15.51 -30.05
C SER A 84 -18.88 -16.08 -30.96
N LYS A 85 -17.62 -16.08 -30.52
CA LYS A 85 -16.50 -16.66 -31.27
C LYS A 85 -15.47 -17.27 -30.33
N GLU A 86 -14.84 -18.35 -30.78
CA GLU A 86 -13.78 -19.04 -30.05
C GLU A 86 -12.46 -18.90 -30.81
N PHE A 87 -11.40 -18.60 -30.08
CA PHE A 87 -10.05 -18.35 -30.60
C PHE A 87 -9.05 -19.29 -29.94
N ALA A 88 -8.03 -19.69 -30.68
CA ALA A 88 -6.90 -20.45 -30.17
C ALA A 88 -5.70 -19.51 -30.01
N VAL A 89 -5.27 -19.31 -28.76
CA VAL A 89 -4.16 -18.42 -28.41
C VAL A 89 -2.97 -19.25 -27.97
N ALA A 90 -1.88 -19.15 -28.71
CA ALA A 90 -0.59 -19.65 -28.27
C ALA A 90 0.21 -18.52 -27.59
N LEU A 91 0.58 -18.70 -26.32
CA LEU A 91 1.52 -17.79 -25.66
C LEU A 91 2.95 -18.10 -26.14
N THR A 92 3.57 -17.15 -26.83
CA THR A 92 4.99 -17.21 -27.21
C THR A 92 5.89 -16.90 -26.00
N ASP A 93 7.14 -17.39 -26.03
CA ASP A 93 8.07 -17.51 -24.89
C ASP A 93 8.43 -16.21 -24.11
N LEU A 94 7.93 -15.04 -24.52
CA LEU A 94 8.16 -13.75 -23.85
C LEU A 94 7.50 -13.67 -22.45
N PHE A 95 6.60 -14.61 -22.12
CA PHE A 95 5.93 -14.71 -20.82
C PHE A 95 6.35 -15.92 -19.97
N GLU A 96 7.64 -16.30 -19.95
CA GLU A 96 8.25 -17.22 -18.97
C GLU A 96 8.20 -16.67 -17.49
N LYS A 97 7.05 -16.17 -17.02
CA LYS A 97 6.82 -15.70 -15.65
C LYS A 97 5.86 -16.58 -14.84
N CYS A 98 5.37 -17.68 -15.40
CA CYS A 98 4.56 -18.68 -14.68
C CYS A 98 5.05 -20.10 -14.99
N ASP A 99 5.20 -20.92 -13.95
CA ASP A 99 5.71 -22.30 -13.96
C ASP A 99 4.86 -23.33 -14.76
N LEU A 100 4.04 -22.91 -15.73
CA LEU A 100 3.16 -23.77 -16.51
C LEU A 100 3.85 -24.28 -17.78
N LYS A 101 4.81 -25.17 -17.60
CA LYS A 101 5.59 -25.81 -18.67
C LYS A 101 4.83 -26.81 -19.56
N ARG A 102 3.49 -26.78 -19.66
CA ARG A 102 2.77 -27.92 -20.29
C ARG A 102 1.61 -27.66 -21.23
N LYS A 103 1.08 -26.43 -21.38
CA LYS A 103 0.16 -26.09 -22.47
C LYS A 103 0.34 -24.62 -22.81
N ASN A 104 0.96 -24.33 -23.96
CA ASN A 104 1.10 -22.97 -24.46
C ASN A 104 -0.15 -22.52 -25.23
N GLU A 105 -1.10 -23.43 -25.47
CA GLU A 105 -2.34 -23.16 -26.20
C GLU A 105 -3.53 -23.05 -25.24
N PHE A 106 -4.24 -21.93 -25.36
CA PHE A 106 -5.46 -21.62 -24.63
C PHE A 106 -6.58 -21.38 -25.62
N LYS A 107 -7.77 -21.89 -25.32
CA LYS A 107 -8.99 -21.56 -26.06
C LYS A 107 -9.72 -20.43 -25.35
N VAL A 108 -9.96 -19.34 -26.06
CA VAL A 108 -10.65 -18.16 -25.55
C VAL A 108 -11.98 -18.02 -26.28
N LYS A 109 -13.08 -18.22 -25.56
CA LYS A 109 -14.44 -17.98 -26.08
C LYS A 109 -14.95 -16.62 -25.60
N ILE A 110 -15.31 -15.75 -26.53
CA ILE A 110 -15.91 -14.43 -26.29
C ILE A 110 -17.39 -14.51 -26.69
N GLU A 111 -18.29 -14.16 -25.80
CA GLU A 111 -19.75 -14.25 -25.96
C GLU A 111 -20.43 -12.93 -25.55
N PHE A 112 -21.30 -12.40 -26.41
CA PHE A 112 -22.08 -11.21 -26.14
C PHE A 112 -23.09 -11.45 -25.01
N ILE A 113 -23.14 -10.54 -24.03
CA ILE A 113 -24.18 -10.54 -23.00
C ILE A 113 -25.22 -9.47 -23.26
N GLY A 114 -24.78 -8.24 -23.51
CA GLY A 114 -25.68 -7.09 -23.63
C GLY A 114 -24.95 -5.75 -23.55
N PHE A 115 -25.71 -4.67 -23.68
CA PHE A 115 -25.21 -3.31 -23.54
C PHE A 115 -25.24 -2.83 -22.09
N ALA A 116 -24.17 -2.17 -21.64
CA ALA A 116 -24.16 -1.46 -20.38
C ALA A 116 -25.03 -0.21 -20.48
N ARG A 117 -25.82 0.06 -19.44
CA ARG A 117 -26.73 1.21 -19.40
C ARG A 117 -25.96 2.49 -19.09
N VAL A 118 -25.52 3.22 -20.12
CA VAL A 118 -24.83 4.51 -19.97
C VAL A 118 -25.80 5.68 -19.86
N GLN A 119 -27.07 5.50 -20.20
CA GLN A 119 -28.11 6.55 -20.14
C GLN A 119 -28.27 7.16 -18.74
N GLU A 120 -28.14 6.34 -17.69
CA GLU A 120 -28.20 6.79 -16.29
C GLU A 120 -27.03 7.71 -15.94
N LEU A 121 -25.85 7.48 -16.54
CA LEU A 121 -24.69 8.35 -16.38
C LEU A 121 -24.94 9.70 -17.08
N HIS A 122 -25.48 9.71 -18.30
CA HIS A 122 -25.85 10.96 -18.98
C HIS A 122 -26.87 11.78 -18.19
N GLY A 123 -27.89 11.12 -17.64
CA GLY A 123 -28.86 11.79 -16.78
C GLY A 123 -28.19 12.43 -15.56
N LEU A 124 -27.26 11.72 -14.91
CA LEU A 124 -26.50 12.24 -13.78
C LEU A 124 -25.57 13.41 -14.18
N LEU A 125 -24.87 13.31 -15.31
CA LEU A 125 -24.00 14.37 -15.85
C LEU A 125 -24.81 15.60 -16.26
N ALA A 126 -26.05 15.43 -16.71
CA ALA A 126 -26.99 16.51 -17.00
C ALA A 126 -27.67 17.09 -15.74
N GLY A 127 -27.23 16.70 -14.54
CA GLY A 127 -27.78 17.19 -13.27
C GLY A 127 -29.15 16.61 -12.89
N LYS A 128 -29.63 15.56 -13.58
CA LYS A 128 -30.89 14.89 -13.22
C LYS A 128 -30.67 13.96 -12.03
N HIS A 129 -31.67 13.87 -11.16
CA HIS A 129 -31.70 12.87 -10.08
C HIS A 129 -31.96 11.47 -10.67
N VAL A 130 -30.88 10.71 -10.87
CA VAL A 130 -30.92 9.31 -11.28
C VAL A 130 -30.33 8.43 -10.17
N LYS A 131 -30.81 7.19 -10.04
CA LYS A 131 -30.14 6.20 -9.17
C LYS A 131 -28.70 6.02 -9.63
N THR A 132 -27.76 5.94 -8.69
CA THR A 132 -26.32 5.86 -9.01
C THR A 132 -26.01 4.63 -9.86
N PRO A 133 -25.52 4.78 -11.12
CA PRO A 133 -25.25 3.65 -12.00
C PRO A 133 -23.98 2.90 -11.54
N GLN A 134 -24.17 1.85 -10.73
CA GLN A 134 -23.04 1.08 -10.18
C GLN A 134 -22.29 0.30 -11.26
N GLU A 135 -22.98 -0.20 -12.27
CA GLU A 135 -22.37 -0.95 -13.38
C GLU A 135 -21.42 -0.04 -14.17
N THR A 136 -21.90 1.11 -14.62
CA THR A 136 -21.10 2.10 -15.37
C THR A 136 -19.92 2.61 -14.55
N ARG A 137 -20.11 2.89 -13.26
CA ARG A 137 -19.01 3.25 -12.35
C ARG A 137 -17.95 2.15 -12.27
N THR A 138 -18.38 0.89 -12.19
CA THR A 138 -17.47 -0.27 -12.10
C THR A 138 -16.70 -0.46 -13.39
N ILE A 139 -17.34 -0.28 -14.55
CA ILE A 139 -16.69 -0.35 -15.87
C ILE A 139 -15.61 0.73 -15.97
N LEU A 140 -15.94 1.97 -15.61
CA LEU A 140 -14.98 3.07 -15.60
C LEU A 140 -13.81 2.77 -14.63
N ASP A 141 -14.07 2.32 -13.40
CA ASP A 141 -13.02 1.92 -12.45
C ASP A 141 -12.10 0.83 -13.02
N ILE A 142 -12.63 -0.10 -13.83
CA ILE A 142 -11.85 -1.13 -14.53
C ILE A 142 -10.98 -0.52 -15.62
N ILE A 143 -11.53 0.34 -16.49
CA ILE A 143 -10.80 1.00 -17.58
C ILE A 143 -9.63 1.82 -17.03
N PHE A 144 -9.92 2.72 -16.09
CA PHE A 144 -8.90 3.56 -15.46
C PHE A 144 -7.83 2.73 -14.73
N ARG A 145 -8.21 1.62 -14.10
CA ARG A 145 -7.24 0.71 -13.48
C ARG A 145 -6.37 0.00 -14.51
N GLU A 146 -6.91 -0.38 -15.66
CA GLU A 146 -6.13 -1.03 -16.72
C GLU A 146 -5.12 -0.07 -17.34
N LEU A 147 -5.52 1.18 -17.59
CA LEU A 147 -4.63 2.25 -18.05
C LEU A 147 -3.41 2.38 -17.13
N ALA A 148 -3.64 2.46 -15.81
CA ALA A 148 -2.56 2.59 -14.84
C ALA A 148 -1.75 1.28 -14.65
N ALA A 149 -2.40 0.11 -14.69
CA ALA A 149 -1.75 -1.19 -14.47
C ALA A 149 -0.78 -1.60 -15.59
N LYS A 150 -0.94 -1.06 -16.80
CA LYS A 150 0.03 -1.21 -17.90
C LYS A 150 1.39 -0.57 -17.55
N ARG A 151 1.36 0.55 -16.81
CA ARG A 151 2.54 1.38 -16.52
C ARG A 151 3.15 1.10 -15.15
N TYR A 152 2.32 0.75 -14.17
CA TYR A 152 2.73 0.65 -12.78
C TYR A 152 2.33 -0.69 -12.14
N PRO A 153 3.21 -1.28 -11.32
CA PRO A 153 2.84 -2.34 -10.39
C PRO A 153 1.62 -1.95 -9.54
N SER A 154 0.50 -2.65 -9.75
CA SER A 154 -0.77 -2.39 -9.07
C SER A 154 -1.02 -3.37 -7.92
N VAL A 155 -1.47 -2.85 -6.77
CA VAL A 155 -2.02 -3.62 -5.66
C VAL A 155 -3.39 -3.04 -5.30
N GLY A 156 -4.46 -3.70 -5.75
CA GLY A 156 -5.81 -3.18 -5.60
C GLY A 156 -6.02 -1.89 -6.41
N ARG A 157 -6.17 -0.76 -5.72
CA ARG A 157 -6.30 0.60 -6.30
C ARG A 157 -5.04 1.45 -6.12
N LEU A 158 -3.96 0.85 -5.62
CA LEU A 158 -2.69 1.52 -5.36
C LEU A 158 -1.70 1.14 -6.46
N PHE A 159 -1.04 2.14 -7.02
CA PHE A 159 -0.03 2.00 -8.07
C PHE A 159 1.28 2.54 -7.55
N TYR A 160 2.38 1.82 -7.75
CA TYR A 160 3.69 2.20 -7.22
C TYR A 160 4.72 2.30 -8.33
N SER A 161 5.70 3.18 -8.16
CA SER A 161 6.86 3.25 -9.05
C SER A 161 8.07 3.81 -8.33
N PRO A 162 9.26 3.22 -8.51
CA PRO A 162 10.51 3.79 -8.00
C PRO A 162 10.87 5.10 -8.70
N ASN A 163 10.25 5.40 -9.85
CA ASN A 163 10.55 6.58 -10.65
C ASN A 163 9.68 7.81 -10.31
N ILE A 164 8.56 7.63 -9.58
CA ILE A 164 7.73 8.76 -9.13
C ILE A 164 8.51 9.65 -8.18
N GLN A 165 9.24 9.03 -7.24
CA GLN A 165 10.15 9.70 -6.34
C GLN A 165 11.22 8.70 -5.93
N LYS A 166 12.46 9.17 -5.76
CA LYS A 166 13.57 8.35 -5.31
C LYS A 166 13.16 7.53 -4.06
N PRO A 167 13.34 6.20 -4.07
CA PRO A 167 12.98 5.37 -2.92
C PRO A 167 13.70 5.81 -1.65
N HIS A 168 12.97 5.83 -0.54
CA HIS A 168 13.51 6.19 0.78
C HIS A 168 13.91 4.93 1.55
N GLN A 169 15.12 4.86 2.09
CA GLN A 169 15.58 3.69 2.85
C GLN A 169 14.85 3.59 4.20
N LEU A 170 14.29 2.41 4.49
CA LEU A 170 13.62 2.12 5.78
C LEU A 170 14.51 1.28 6.71
N GLY A 171 15.55 0.64 6.17
CA GLY A 171 16.46 -0.25 6.90
C GLY A 171 15.99 -1.71 6.91
N GLY A 172 16.94 -2.63 7.12
CA GLY A 172 16.69 -4.08 7.10
C GLY A 172 16.36 -4.63 5.70
N GLY A 173 16.94 -4.06 4.64
CA GLY A 173 16.67 -4.47 3.25
C GLY A 173 15.37 -3.95 2.67
N LEU A 174 14.75 -2.96 3.33
CA LEU A 174 13.49 -2.36 2.91
C LEU A 174 13.68 -0.91 2.48
N HIS A 175 12.99 -0.52 1.43
CA HIS A 175 12.84 0.86 0.99
C HIS A 175 11.36 1.21 0.74
N SER A 176 11.05 2.49 0.76
CA SER A 176 9.71 3.01 0.51
C SER A 176 9.59 3.43 -0.94
N TRP A 177 8.60 2.89 -1.64
CA TRP A 177 8.20 3.37 -2.96
C TRP A 177 7.04 4.34 -2.84
N ARG A 178 7.13 5.44 -3.58
CA ARG A 178 5.98 6.30 -3.80
C ARG A 178 5.05 5.69 -4.84
N GLY A 179 3.80 6.08 -4.69
CA GLY A 179 2.71 5.62 -5.50
C GLY A 179 1.52 6.54 -5.37
N PHE A 180 0.42 6.15 -6.00
CA PHE A 180 -0.84 6.86 -5.91
C PHE A 180 -2.01 5.89 -5.81
N TYR A 181 -3.04 6.33 -5.10
CA TYR A 181 -4.36 5.75 -5.13
C TYR A 181 -5.13 6.33 -6.32
N GLN A 182 -5.93 5.51 -6.97
CA GLN A 182 -6.80 5.96 -8.05
C GLN A 182 -8.19 5.36 -7.87
N SER A 183 -9.23 6.19 -7.97
CA SER A 183 -10.61 5.72 -8.06
C SER A 183 -11.50 6.67 -8.82
N VAL A 184 -12.48 6.13 -9.52
CA VAL A 184 -13.51 6.92 -10.21
C VAL A 184 -14.68 7.18 -9.26
N ARG A 185 -15.11 8.44 -9.18
CA ARG A 185 -16.21 8.90 -8.34
C ARG A 185 -17.25 9.65 -9.16
N LEU A 186 -18.51 9.41 -8.84
CA LEU A 186 -19.63 10.18 -9.38
C LEU A 186 -19.94 11.29 -8.37
N THR A 187 -19.90 12.54 -8.83
CA THR A 187 -20.11 13.74 -8.02
C THR A 187 -21.19 14.62 -8.64
N GLN A 188 -21.66 15.64 -7.90
CA GLN A 188 -22.60 16.63 -8.43
C GLN A 188 -22.03 17.47 -9.59
N MET A 189 -20.70 17.58 -9.69
CA MET A 189 -20.02 18.26 -10.80
C MET A 189 -19.72 17.29 -11.97
N GLY A 190 -20.21 16.06 -11.90
CA GLY A 190 -19.97 15.01 -12.87
C GLY A 190 -18.94 13.98 -12.42
N LEU A 191 -18.25 13.35 -13.38
CA LEU A 191 -17.28 12.29 -13.13
C LEU A 191 -15.96 12.89 -12.61
N ALA A 192 -15.46 12.38 -11.49
CA ALA A 192 -14.19 12.82 -10.91
C ALA A 192 -13.23 11.63 -10.76
N LEU A 193 -11.98 11.84 -11.19
CA LEU A 193 -10.89 10.92 -10.91
C LEU A 193 -10.21 11.34 -9.61
N ASN A 194 -10.39 10.54 -8.56
CA ASN A 194 -9.75 10.76 -7.27
C ASN A 194 -8.35 10.15 -7.28
N ILE A 195 -7.34 11.01 -7.17
CA ILE A 195 -5.92 10.66 -7.07
C ILE A 195 -5.39 11.16 -5.74
N ASP A 196 -4.69 10.29 -5.01
CA ASP A 196 -3.98 10.67 -3.77
C ASP A 196 -2.64 9.97 -3.68
N MET A 197 -1.66 10.60 -3.04
CA MET A 197 -0.29 10.11 -2.94
C MET A 197 -0.15 9.09 -1.81
N PHE A 198 0.42 7.93 -2.13
CA PHE A 198 0.66 6.85 -1.17
C PHE A 198 2.14 6.46 -1.15
N ALA A 199 2.52 5.76 -0.08
CA ALA A 199 3.81 5.10 0.00
C ALA A 199 3.64 3.68 0.51
N GLY A 200 4.46 2.76 0.01
CA GLY A 200 4.49 1.37 0.43
C GLY A 200 5.90 0.91 0.72
N ALA A 201 6.06 -0.03 1.63
CA ALA A 201 7.34 -0.69 1.86
C ALA A 201 7.56 -1.80 0.82
N PHE A 202 8.74 -1.79 0.20
CA PHE A 202 9.19 -2.75 -0.79
C PHE A 202 10.55 -3.31 -0.36
N ILE A 203 10.83 -4.53 -0.80
CA ILE A 203 12.11 -5.19 -0.58
C ILE A 203 13.07 -4.68 -1.65
N GLU A 204 14.24 -4.22 -1.20
CA GLU A 204 15.26 -3.68 -2.07
C GLU A 204 15.85 -4.77 -2.98
N SER A 205 16.15 -4.41 -4.23
CA SER A 205 16.74 -5.34 -5.21
C SER A 205 18.24 -5.50 -4.99
N LEU A 206 18.60 -6.18 -3.90
CA LEU A 206 19.99 -6.44 -3.49
C LEU A 206 20.44 -7.89 -3.79
N PRO A 207 21.75 -8.15 -3.91
CA PRO A 207 22.30 -9.48 -3.75
C PRO A 207 21.81 -10.11 -2.44
N VAL A 208 21.48 -11.40 -2.45
CA VAL A 208 20.87 -12.04 -1.26
C VAL A 208 21.81 -11.98 -0.05
N VAL A 209 23.12 -12.09 -0.25
CA VAL A 209 24.11 -11.97 0.84
C VAL A 209 24.06 -10.58 1.50
N GLU A 210 23.93 -9.51 0.72
CA GLU A 210 23.83 -8.14 1.26
C GLU A 210 22.50 -7.90 1.96
N PHE A 211 21.40 -8.41 1.41
CA PHE A 211 20.10 -8.35 2.05
C PHE A 211 20.09 -9.06 3.43
N VAL A 212 20.73 -10.23 3.50
CA VAL A 212 20.89 -10.96 4.76
C VAL A 212 21.74 -10.18 5.77
N ALA A 213 22.83 -9.55 5.31
CA ALA A 213 23.65 -8.68 6.15
C ALA A 213 22.84 -7.49 6.71
N GLN A 214 21.98 -6.87 5.90
CA GLN A 214 21.11 -5.77 6.36
C GLN A 214 20.05 -6.22 7.37
N ILE A 215 19.45 -7.40 7.20
CA ILE A 215 18.47 -7.93 8.17
C ILE A 215 19.11 -8.20 9.52
N LEU A 216 20.32 -8.75 9.52
CA LEU A 216 21.03 -9.12 10.75
C LEU A 216 21.82 -7.96 11.34
N SER A 217 21.98 -6.85 10.61
CA SER A 217 22.86 -5.72 10.98
C SER A 217 24.28 -6.18 11.34
N ASN A 218 24.77 -7.21 10.65
CA ASN A 218 26.06 -7.85 10.88
C ASN A 218 26.64 -8.39 9.56
N ASP A 219 27.96 -8.44 9.44
CA ASP A 219 28.60 -9.00 8.24
C ASP A 219 28.62 -10.52 8.29
N VAL A 220 27.77 -11.13 7.45
CA VAL A 220 27.62 -12.59 7.31
C VAL A 220 28.70 -13.24 6.44
N ARG A 221 29.57 -12.45 5.81
CA ARG A 221 30.66 -12.97 4.96
C ARG A 221 31.76 -13.65 5.77
N LEU A 222 31.89 -13.31 7.05
CA LEU A 222 33.01 -13.73 7.90
C LEU A 222 32.69 -14.94 8.79
N LYS A 223 31.41 -15.18 9.12
CA LYS A 223 31.03 -16.20 10.11
C LYS A 223 29.77 -16.98 9.67
N PRO A 224 29.63 -18.26 10.08
CA PRO A 224 28.38 -19.01 9.93
C PRO A 224 27.22 -18.34 10.67
N LEU A 225 26.00 -18.54 10.17
CA LEU A 225 24.79 -18.02 10.80
C LEU A 225 24.47 -18.80 12.08
N SER A 226 24.16 -18.08 13.17
CA SER A 226 23.61 -18.68 14.39
C SER A 226 22.22 -19.29 14.10
N HIS A 227 21.74 -20.17 14.98
CA HIS A 227 20.40 -20.73 14.88
C HIS A 227 19.32 -19.63 14.90
N THR A 228 19.45 -18.66 15.81
CA THR A 228 18.52 -17.52 15.93
C THR A 228 18.51 -16.66 14.66
N ASP A 229 19.69 -16.41 14.08
CA ASP A 229 19.82 -15.62 12.85
C ASP A 229 19.26 -16.38 11.65
N SER A 230 19.52 -17.69 11.57
CA SER A 230 18.97 -18.55 10.53
C SER A 230 17.45 -18.54 10.54
N VAL A 231 16.79 -18.52 11.71
CA VAL A 231 15.32 -18.41 11.81
C VAL A 231 14.82 -17.06 11.30
N LYS A 232 15.49 -15.96 11.64
CA LYS A 232 15.14 -14.62 11.14
C LYS A 232 15.26 -14.54 9.61
N VAL A 233 16.38 -15.02 9.07
CA VAL A 233 16.66 -15.02 7.63
C VAL A 233 15.69 -15.94 6.89
N LYS A 234 15.36 -17.10 7.46
CA LYS A 234 14.36 -18.04 6.94
C LYS A 234 12.99 -17.39 6.84
N LYS A 235 12.58 -16.65 7.87
CA LYS A 235 11.31 -15.91 7.87
C LYS A 235 11.29 -14.79 6.84
N ALA A 236 12.40 -14.07 6.68
CA ALA A 236 12.50 -12.95 5.75
C ALA A 236 12.52 -13.40 4.27
N LEU A 237 13.30 -14.44 3.93
CA LEU A 237 13.47 -14.88 2.54
C LEU A 237 12.32 -15.74 2.00
N ARG A 238 11.49 -16.33 2.89
CA ARG A 238 10.40 -17.22 2.49
C ARG A 238 9.39 -16.49 1.60
N GLY A 239 9.17 -17.03 0.40
CA GLY A 239 8.20 -16.50 -0.57
C GLY A 239 8.70 -15.36 -1.46
N ILE A 240 9.91 -14.84 -1.23
CA ILE A 240 10.54 -13.83 -2.10
C ILE A 240 10.95 -14.48 -3.42
N LYS A 241 10.85 -13.74 -4.55
CA LYS A 241 11.42 -14.18 -5.82
C LYS A 241 12.85 -13.66 -5.98
N VAL A 242 13.76 -14.56 -6.31
CA VAL A 242 15.17 -14.29 -6.58
C VAL A 242 15.48 -14.61 -8.03
N GLU A 243 16.38 -13.85 -8.63
CA GLU A 243 16.96 -14.14 -9.94
C GLU A 243 18.38 -14.67 -9.80
N VAL A 244 18.75 -15.62 -10.65
CA VAL A 244 20.11 -16.18 -10.64
C VAL A 244 21.07 -15.32 -11.43
N THR A 245 22.29 -15.14 -10.91
CA THR A 245 23.34 -14.30 -11.51
C THR A 245 24.45 -15.11 -12.19
N HIS A 246 24.57 -16.40 -11.88
CA HIS A 246 25.66 -17.27 -12.37
C HIS A 246 25.56 -17.71 -13.84
N ARG A 247 24.46 -17.40 -14.56
CA ARG A 247 24.22 -17.87 -15.95
C ARG A 247 24.36 -16.77 -17.01
N GLY A 248 25.11 -15.71 -16.72
CA GLY A 248 25.29 -14.58 -17.63
C GLY A 248 23.96 -13.92 -17.99
N ASN A 249 23.56 -13.98 -19.27
CA ASN A 249 22.33 -13.37 -19.79
C ASN A 249 21.04 -14.06 -19.33
N LEU A 250 21.09 -15.32 -18.89
CA LEU A 250 19.88 -16.07 -18.53
C LEU A 250 19.49 -15.90 -17.05
N ARG A 251 18.83 -14.78 -16.72
CA ARG A 251 18.38 -14.46 -15.35
C ARG A 251 17.07 -15.13 -14.96
N ARG A 252 17.10 -16.46 -14.83
CA ARG A 252 15.92 -17.23 -14.40
C ARG A 252 15.48 -16.83 -12.99
N LYS A 253 14.17 -16.67 -12.80
CA LYS A 253 13.55 -16.28 -11.53
C LYS A 253 12.99 -17.49 -10.80
N TYR A 254 13.17 -17.54 -9.49
CA TYR A 254 12.69 -18.61 -8.63
C TYR A 254 12.06 -18.04 -7.36
N ARG A 255 10.98 -18.67 -6.87
CA ARG A 255 10.41 -18.36 -5.56
C ARG A 255 11.12 -19.20 -4.50
N VAL A 256 11.61 -18.55 -3.45
CA VAL A 256 12.25 -19.22 -2.31
C VAL A 256 11.20 -19.90 -1.45
N SER A 257 11.36 -21.21 -1.26
CA SER A 257 10.48 -22.02 -0.41
C SER A 257 11.02 -22.07 1.01
N TRP A 258 12.33 -22.32 1.16
CA TRP A 258 13.00 -22.53 2.44
C TRP A 258 14.50 -22.22 2.36
N LEU A 259 15.19 -22.29 3.51
CA LEU A 259 16.65 -22.32 3.62
C LEU A 259 17.13 -23.73 3.94
N SER A 260 18.32 -24.11 3.47
CA SER A 260 18.94 -25.38 3.84
C SER A 260 19.29 -25.44 5.32
N ALA A 261 19.22 -26.65 5.90
CA ALA A 261 19.65 -26.89 7.27
C ALA A 261 21.18 -26.87 7.42
N HIS A 262 21.89 -27.38 6.40
CA HIS A 262 23.34 -27.47 6.36
C HIS A 262 23.96 -26.35 5.49
N PRO A 263 25.22 -25.96 5.75
CA PRO A 263 25.96 -24.99 4.93
C PRO A 263 26.25 -25.55 3.53
N THR A 264 26.52 -24.66 2.57
CA THR A 264 26.72 -25.01 1.16
C THR A 264 27.81 -26.08 0.95
N ARG A 265 28.89 -26.06 1.75
CA ARG A 265 29.98 -27.05 1.70
C ARG A 265 29.56 -28.49 2.01
N GLU A 266 28.53 -28.69 2.82
CA GLU A 266 28.07 -30.01 3.28
C GLU A 266 26.84 -30.50 2.49
N LEU A 267 26.32 -29.68 1.56
CA LEU A 267 25.14 -30.02 0.80
C LEU A 267 25.48 -30.88 -0.42
N ILE A 268 24.90 -32.07 -0.42
CA ILE A 268 24.91 -33.04 -1.51
C ILE A 268 23.48 -33.23 -2.02
N PHE A 269 23.33 -33.31 -3.35
CA PHE A 269 22.03 -33.49 -3.98
C PHE A 269 22.13 -34.40 -5.21
N PRO A 270 21.05 -35.14 -5.54
CA PRO A 270 21.01 -35.96 -6.74
C PRO A 270 20.86 -35.06 -7.98
N VAL A 271 21.83 -35.15 -8.90
CA VAL A 271 21.86 -34.34 -10.13
C VAL A 271 20.88 -34.88 -11.19
N ASP A 272 20.82 -36.21 -11.33
CA ASP A 272 20.08 -36.90 -12.39
C ASP A 272 19.10 -37.94 -11.86
N LYS A 273 18.27 -38.50 -12.75
CA LYS A 273 17.34 -39.60 -12.42
C LYS A 273 18.08 -40.89 -12.00
N GLN A 274 19.34 -41.03 -12.40
CA GLN A 274 20.23 -42.11 -11.94
C GLN A 274 20.80 -41.89 -10.53
N MET A 275 20.36 -40.84 -9.79
CA MET A 275 20.76 -40.55 -8.41
C MET A 275 22.28 -40.32 -8.21
N ASN A 276 22.96 -39.79 -9.22
CA ASN A 276 24.34 -39.34 -9.09
C ASN A 276 24.43 -38.18 -8.08
N MET A 277 24.99 -38.44 -6.91
CA MET A 277 25.15 -37.46 -5.85
C MET A 277 26.36 -36.57 -6.15
N LYS A 278 26.17 -35.25 -6.18
CA LYS A 278 27.26 -34.28 -6.25
C LYS A 278 27.11 -33.22 -5.17
N SER A 279 28.23 -32.66 -4.73
CA SER A 279 28.23 -31.47 -3.88
C SER A 279 27.73 -30.26 -4.67
N VAL A 280 27.05 -29.32 -4.00
CA VAL A 280 26.65 -28.03 -4.60
C VAL A 280 27.86 -27.27 -5.12
N ILE A 281 28.99 -27.30 -4.42
CA ILE A 281 30.22 -26.61 -4.84
C ILE A 281 30.75 -27.19 -6.15
N GLU A 282 30.90 -28.52 -6.20
CA GLU A 282 31.40 -29.22 -7.39
C GLU A 282 30.48 -29.02 -8.59
N TYR A 283 29.16 -29.08 -8.37
CA TYR A 283 28.18 -28.87 -9.43
C TYR A 283 28.28 -27.47 -10.04
N PHE A 284 28.35 -26.42 -9.22
CA PHE A 284 28.45 -25.04 -9.71
C PHE A 284 29.80 -24.75 -10.38
N GLN A 285 30.88 -25.32 -9.87
CA GLN A 285 32.20 -25.20 -10.47
C GLN A 285 32.27 -25.91 -11.83
N GLN A 286 31.84 -27.18 -11.92
CA GLN A 286 31.93 -27.98 -13.14
C GLN A 286 30.93 -27.55 -14.21
N THR A 287 29.70 -27.19 -13.82
CA THR A 287 28.61 -26.92 -14.78
C THR A 287 28.55 -25.45 -15.21
N HIS A 288 28.94 -24.53 -14.31
CA HIS A 288 28.75 -23.10 -14.51
C HIS A 288 30.06 -22.30 -14.41
N GLY A 289 31.20 -22.93 -14.10
CA GLY A 289 32.46 -22.22 -13.88
C GLY A 289 32.40 -21.23 -12.72
N PHE A 290 31.45 -21.39 -11.80
CA PHE A 290 31.19 -20.44 -10.73
C PHE A 290 31.78 -20.94 -9.41
N ALA A 291 32.87 -20.30 -8.98
CA ALA A 291 33.56 -20.62 -7.74
C ALA A 291 32.86 -20.02 -6.52
N ILE A 292 32.33 -20.89 -5.66
CA ILE A 292 31.58 -20.47 -4.48
C ILE A 292 32.54 -19.93 -3.41
N LYS A 293 32.40 -18.65 -3.02
CA LYS A 293 33.28 -18.01 -2.01
C LYS A 293 32.78 -18.23 -0.59
N TYR A 294 31.49 -18.08 -0.35
CA TYR A 294 30.88 -18.13 0.98
C TYR A 294 30.25 -19.50 1.26
N ALA A 295 31.07 -20.55 1.22
CA ALA A 295 30.63 -21.94 1.37
C ALA A 295 30.04 -22.28 2.75
N HIS A 296 30.31 -21.44 3.77
CA HIS A 296 29.74 -21.56 5.11
C HIS A 296 28.28 -21.08 5.22
N LEU A 297 27.77 -20.34 4.23
CA LEU A 297 26.38 -19.89 4.22
C LEU A 297 25.44 -21.00 3.73
N PRO A 298 24.17 -21.02 4.19
CA PRO A 298 23.19 -21.98 3.70
C PRO A 298 22.73 -21.65 2.28
N CYS A 299 22.20 -22.65 1.57
CA CYS A 299 21.58 -22.49 0.26
C CYS A 299 20.10 -22.11 0.37
N LEU A 300 19.60 -21.39 -0.64
CA LEU A 300 18.19 -21.19 -0.88
C LEU A 300 17.59 -22.46 -1.50
N GLN A 301 16.53 -22.98 -0.90
CA GLN A 301 15.75 -24.07 -1.47
C GLN A 301 14.62 -23.49 -2.32
N VAL A 302 14.62 -23.80 -3.61
CA VAL A 302 13.62 -23.34 -4.59
C VAL A 302 12.96 -24.52 -5.30
N GLY A 303 11.73 -24.31 -5.79
CA GLY A 303 10.95 -25.35 -6.48
C GLY A 303 9.96 -26.08 -5.58
N SER A 304 9.42 -27.18 -6.12
CA SER A 304 8.43 -28.02 -5.46
C SER A 304 9.09 -29.00 -4.48
N GLN A 305 8.34 -29.48 -3.48
CA GLN A 305 8.80 -30.51 -2.53
C GLN A 305 9.30 -31.78 -3.25
N LYS A 306 8.73 -32.11 -4.42
CA LYS A 306 9.15 -33.28 -5.23
C LYS A 306 10.46 -33.07 -5.99
N LYS A 307 10.86 -31.82 -6.26
CA LYS A 307 12.08 -31.48 -7.00
C LYS A 307 12.67 -30.18 -6.44
N VAL A 308 13.33 -30.31 -5.30
CA VAL A 308 14.03 -29.21 -4.63
C VAL A 308 15.31 -28.89 -5.39
N LYS A 309 15.57 -27.61 -5.61
CA LYS A 309 16.82 -27.10 -6.16
C LYS A 309 17.52 -26.26 -5.10
N TYR A 310 18.82 -26.41 -4.99
CA TYR A 310 19.66 -25.64 -4.08
C TYR A 310 20.36 -24.53 -4.86
N LEU A 311 20.20 -23.29 -4.42
CA LEU A 311 20.88 -22.13 -4.99
C LEU A 311 21.74 -21.47 -3.90
N PRO A 312 23.06 -21.32 -4.11
CA PRO A 312 23.92 -20.56 -3.22
C PRO A 312 23.43 -19.10 -3.10
N MET A 313 23.47 -18.52 -1.91
CA MET A 313 23.02 -17.13 -1.68
C MET A 313 23.76 -16.12 -2.54
N GLU A 314 25.07 -16.32 -2.75
CA GLU A 314 25.90 -15.45 -3.58
C GLU A 314 25.57 -15.47 -5.07
N ALA A 315 24.94 -16.54 -5.55
CA ALA A 315 24.54 -16.70 -6.95
C ALA A 315 23.12 -16.15 -7.22
N CYS A 316 22.55 -15.40 -6.26
CA CYS A 316 21.17 -14.93 -6.28
C CYS A 316 21.06 -13.42 -5.97
N LYS A 317 20.17 -12.74 -6.71
CA LYS A 317 19.74 -11.35 -6.47
C LYS A 317 18.24 -11.30 -6.23
N ILE A 318 17.78 -10.45 -5.32
CA ILE A 318 16.35 -10.24 -5.08
C ILE A 318 15.75 -9.47 -6.26
N VAL A 319 14.65 -9.98 -6.80
CA VAL A 319 13.93 -9.33 -7.89
C VAL A 319 13.21 -8.09 -7.34
N GLU A 320 13.25 -7.00 -8.09
CA GLU A 320 12.58 -5.75 -7.71
C GLU A 320 11.04 -5.86 -7.68
N GLY A 321 10.38 -4.97 -6.92
CA GLY A 321 8.92 -4.86 -6.90
C GLY A 321 8.20 -5.82 -5.94
N HIS A 322 8.93 -6.41 -4.98
CA HIS A 322 8.31 -7.21 -3.92
C HIS A 322 7.81 -6.31 -2.80
N ARG A 323 6.48 -6.18 -2.68
CA ARG A 323 5.86 -5.45 -1.57
C ARG A 323 6.07 -6.22 -0.25
N TYR A 324 6.49 -5.51 0.78
CA TYR A 324 6.57 -6.02 2.14
C TYR A 324 5.19 -5.90 2.82
N THR A 325 4.62 -7.03 3.23
CA THR A 325 3.27 -7.09 3.84
C THR A 325 3.28 -7.34 5.34
N ASN A 326 4.44 -7.68 5.92
CA ASN A 326 4.56 -7.88 7.36
C ASN A 326 4.57 -6.52 8.07
N ARG A 327 4.29 -6.54 9.38
CA ARG A 327 4.37 -5.34 10.22
C ARG A 327 5.80 -4.81 10.26
N LEU A 328 5.95 -3.51 9.99
CA LEU A 328 7.20 -2.77 10.13
C LEU A 328 7.52 -2.56 11.61
N ASN A 329 8.80 -2.48 11.96
CA ASN A 329 9.23 -2.10 13.31
C ASN A 329 9.07 -0.58 13.52
N GLU A 330 9.15 -0.11 14.76
CA GLU A 330 8.91 1.30 15.11
C GLU A 330 9.87 2.27 14.38
N SER A 331 11.15 1.89 14.24
CA SER A 331 12.15 2.68 13.52
C SER A 331 11.82 2.81 12.01
N GLN A 332 11.37 1.71 11.39
CA GLN A 332 10.91 1.68 10.00
C GLN A 332 9.61 2.49 9.83
N ILE A 333 8.69 2.43 10.79
CA ILE A 333 7.46 3.25 10.78
C ILE A 333 7.84 4.73 10.89
N ALA A 334 8.71 5.11 11.81
CA ALA A 334 9.16 6.49 11.96
C ALA A 334 9.86 7.00 10.70
N SER A 335 10.71 6.17 10.08
CA SER A 335 11.39 6.50 8.81
C SER A 335 10.40 6.65 7.66
N LEU A 336 9.39 5.78 7.59
CA LEU A 336 8.31 5.88 6.61
C LEU A 336 7.50 7.16 6.81
N LEU A 337 7.10 7.46 8.05
CA LEU A 337 6.37 8.70 8.40
C LEU A 337 7.19 9.94 8.04
N LYS A 338 8.49 9.94 8.34
CA LYS A 338 9.39 11.03 7.96
C LYS A 338 9.45 11.22 6.44
N ALA A 339 9.39 10.13 5.68
CA ALA A 339 9.36 10.18 4.23
C ALA A 339 8.00 10.59 3.67
N THR A 340 6.90 10.28 4.34
CA THR A 340 5.52 10.47 3.84
C THR A 340 4.86 11.77 4.26
N CYS A 341 5.10 12.23 5.49
CA CYS A 341 4.47 13.43 6.06
C CYS A 341 4.91 14.69 5.31
N LYS A 342 4.00 15.23 4.50
CA LYS A 342 4.21 16.45 3.70
C LYS A 342 3.18 17.51 4.09
N ARG A 343 3.56 18.78 3.93
CA ARG A 343 2.63 19.91 4.06
C ARG A 343 1.63 19.89 2.89
N PRO A 344 0.38 20.36 3.07
CA PRO A 344 -0.65 20.32 2.02
C PRO A 344 -0.20 20.90 0.66
N CYS A 345 0.49 22.03 0.65
CA CYS A 345 1.00 22.64 -0.58
C CYS A 345 2.00 21.76 -1.35
N LYS A 346 2.82 20.98 -0.63
CA LYS A 346 3.75 20.02 -1.26
C LYS A 346 3.02 18.78 -1.76
N GLN A 347 2.00 18.32 -1.02
CA GLN A 347 1.17 17.20 -1.44
C GLN A 347 0.37 17.53 -2.71
N GLU A 348 -0.18 18.75 -2.81
CA GLU A 348 -0.84 19.25 -4.02
C GLU A 348 0.10 19.23 -5.23
N ALA A 349 1.31 19.76 -5.08
CA ALA A 349 2.32 19.74 -6.13
C ALA A 349 2.71 18.31 -6.55
N ASP A 350 2.86 17.38 -5.60
CA ASP A 350 3.15 15.97 -5.94
C ASP A 350 2.01 15.32 -6.74
N ILE A 351 0.74 15.60 -6.39
CA ILE A 351 -0.44 15.07 -7.10
C ILE A 351 -0.44 15.56 -8.55
N LEU A 352 -0.19 16.86 -8.76
CA LEU A 352 -0.08 17.46 -10.09
C LEU A 352 1.13 16.90 -10.86
N GLN A 353 2.25 16.62 -10.19
CA GLN A 353 3.41 16.01 -10.82
C GLN A 353 3.14 14.58 -11.30
N VAL A 354 2.38 13.77 -10.55
CA VAL A 354 2.00 12.41 -11.01
C VAL A 354 1.21 12.45 -12.32
N HIS A 355 0.37 13.47 -12.53
CA HIS A 355 -0.38 13.64 -13.78
C HIS A 355 0.52 13.83 -15.01
N SER A 356 1.75 14.28 -14.79
CA SER A 356 2.64 14.63 -15.88
C SER A 356 3.64 13.53 -16.26
N LEU A 357 3.95 12.57 -15.38
CA LEU A 357 5.12 11.70 -15.53
C LEU A 357 5.11 10.76 -16.77
N PHE A 358 5.81 11.24 -17.81
CA PHE A 358 6.51 10.60 -18.94
C PHE A 358 5.72 9.80 -20.01
N PRO A 359 5.86 10.17 -21.30
CA PRO A 359 5.50 9.31 -22.42
C PRO A 359 6.57 8.21 -22.63
N PHE A 360 6.10 6.97 -22.74
CA PHE A 360 6.88 5.73 -22.91
C PHE A 360 7.79 5.73 -24.17
N TRP A 361 7.52 6.60 -25.14
CA TRP A 361 8.21 6.66 -26.43
C TRP A 361 9.70 7.05 -26.33
N LEU A 362 10.09 7.91 -25.37
CA LEU A 362 11.49 8.36 -25.28
C LEU A 362 12.45 7.25 -24.81
N GLN A 363 11.95 6.29 -24.03
CA GLN A 363 12.74 5.16 -23.53
C GLN A 363 12.84 4.03 -24.57
N TRP A 364 11.86 3.92 -25.47
CA TRP A 364 11.91 2.98 -26.60
C TRP A 364 12.86 3.48 -27.70
N LEU A 365 12.85 4.77 -28.03
CA LEU A 365 13.75 5.37 -29.03
C LEU A 365 15.23 5.27 -28.65
N MET A 366 15.57 5.44 -27.36
CA MET A 366 16.93 5.27 -26.85
C MET A 366 17.39 3.80 -26.84
N ALA A 367 16.45 2.85 -26.79
CA ALA A 367 16.76 1.41 -26.84
C ALA A 367 16.90 0.87 -28.28
N SER A 368 16.40 1.61 -29.27
CA SER A 368 16.48 1.22 -30.70
C SER A 368 17.74 1.73 -31.41
N PHE A 369 18.49 2.67 -30.83
CA PHE A 369 19.77 3.12 -31.36
C PHE A 369 20.92 2.66 -30.49
N SER A 370 21.43 1.46 -30.80
CA SER A 370 22.74 0.99 -30.36
C SER A 370 23.82 1.87 -30.99
N THR A 371 24.37 2.84 -30.27
CA THR A 371 25.74 3.28 -30.52
C THR A 371 26.34 3.88 -29.24
N SER A 372 27.46 3.27 -28.87
CA SER A 372 28.39 3.59 -27.79
C SER A 372 28.51 5.07 -27.42
N PHE A 373 28.26 5.39 -26.15
CA PHE A 373 28.82 6.59 -25.52
C PHE A 373 29.37 6.25 -24.13
N SER A 374 30.64 6.63 -23.91
CA SER A 374 31.42 6.37 -22.70
C SER A 374 30.96 7.26 -21.54
N PRO A 375 30.99 6.78 -20.28
CA PRO A 375 30.56 7.56 -19.12
C PRO A 375 31.72 8.38 -18.55
N SER A 376 31.87 9.62 -18.99
CA SER A 376 32.71 10.60 -18.31
C SER A 376 32.16 12.00 -18.49
N LEU A 377 31.22 12.39 -17.62
CA LEU A 377 31.03 13.76 -17.13
C LEU A 377 29.91 13.73 -16.09
N GLN A 378 30.36 13.57 -14.85
CA GLN A 378 29.62 13.91 -13.66
C GLN A 378 29.69 15.44 -13.54
N CYS A 379 28.65 16.13 -13.97
CA CYS A 379 28.47 17.54 -13.70
C CYS A 379 27.09 17.78 -13.09
N ASP A 380 27.16 18.35 -11.90
CA ASP A 380 26.07 18.92 -11.13
C ASP A 380 25.31 19.95 -11.98
N ASN A 381 24.10 19.58 -12.38
CA ASN A 381 22.94 20.43 -12.66
C ASN A 381 21.91 19.58 -13.40
N CYS A 382 21.20 18.71 -12.67
CA CYS A 382 20.03 18.02 -13.23
C CYS A 382 18.88 19.02 -13.37
N LEU A 383 18.85 19.65 -14.54
CA LEU A 383 17.69 20.09 -15.29
C LEU A 383 16.37 19.55 -14.74
N ILE A 384 15.57 20.47 -14.24
CA ILE A 384 14.12 20.32 -14.10
C ILE A 384 13.59 20.09 -15.53
N ALA A 385 13.49 18.83 -15.94
CA ALA A 385 12.69 18.46 -17.10
C ALA A 385 11.23 18.59 -16.66
N ILE A 386 10.65 19.75 -16.98
CA ILE A 386 9.25 20.08 -16.80
C ILE A 386 8.43 19.00 -17.49
N VAL A 387 7.56 18.39 -16.70
CA VAL A 387 6.84 17.19 -17.05
C VAL A 387 5.47 17.62 -17.63
N HIS A 388 5.12 17.13 -18.81
CA HIS A 388 3.94 17.53 -19.60
C HIS A 388 2.62 16.89 -19.11
N PRO A 389 1.49 17.62 -19.02
CA PRO A 389 0.18 17.05 -18.70
C PRO A 389 -0.46 16.40 -19.94
N SER A 390 -0.40 15.06 -20.08
CA SER A 390 -1.18 14.34 -21.11
C SER A 390 -1.06 12.81 -21.12
N ALA A 391 -0.40 12.17 -20.15
CA ALA A 391 -0.07 10.76 -20.29
C ALA A 391 -1.31 9.84 -20.39
N TYR A 392 -2.45 10.20 -19.80
CA TYR A 392 -3.72 9.47 -19.98
C TYR A 392 -4.44 9.84 -21.29
N ASN A 393 -4.44 11.11 -21.67
CA ASN A 393 -5.12 11.60 -22.89
C ASN A 393 -4.43 11.12 -24.18
N GLU A 394 -3.14 10.78 -24.10
CA GLU A 394 -2.36 10.14 -25.17
C GLU A 394 -2.50 8.62 -25.20
N ASP A 395 -3.15 7.98 -24.21
CA ASP A 395 -3.27 6.53 -24.20
C ASP A 395 -4.29 6.07 -25.26
N PRO A 396 -3.92 5.17 -26.18
CA PRO A 396 -4.85 4.67 -27.21
C PRO A 396 -6.13 4.09 -26.63
N LEU A 397 -6.05 3.49 -25.44
CA LEU A 397 -7.23 2.94 -24.76
C LEU A 397 -8.12 4.03 -24.17
N ALA A 398 -7.57 5.17 -23.73
CA ALA A 398 -8.39 6.29 -23.28
C ALA A 398 -9.11 6.95 -24.47
N GLN A 399 -8.41 7.12 -25.59
CA GLN A 399 -8.95 7.68 -26.83
C GLN A 399 -10.08 6.81 -27.41
N GLU A 400 -9.90 5.49 -27.43
CA GLU A 400 -10.93 4.52 -27.85
C GLU A 400 -12.24 4.71 -27.08
N PHE A 401 -12.15 4.87 -25.75
CA PHE A 401 -13.31 5.05 -24.87
C PHE A 401 -13.80 6.50 -24.79
N GLY A 402 -13.22 7.42 -25.58
CA GLY A 402 -13.58 8.84 -25.56
C GLY A 402 -13.32 9.53 -24.22
N ILE A 403 -12.35 9.03 -23.45
CA ILE A 403 -12.03 9.54 -22.11
C ILE A 403 -10.97 10.63 -22.24
N SER A 404 -11.29 11.82 -21.74
CA SER A 404 -10.34 12.91 -21.53
C SER A 404 -10.33 13.30 -20.05
N ILE A 405 -9.13 13.54 -19.51
CA ILE A 405 -8.91 13.96 -18.12
C ILE A 405 -8.43 15.40 -18.12
N ASP A 406 -9.04 16.22 -17.26
CA ASP A 406 -8.61 17.59 -16.97
C ASP A 406 -7.27 17.57 -16.19
N ASP A 407 -6.35 18.46 -16.55
CA ASP A 407 -5.04 18.58 -15.91
C ASP A 407 -5.08 19.39 -14.61
N LYS A 408 -6.20 20.04 -14.31
CA LYS A 408 -6.41 20.86 -13.11
C LYS A 408 -7.18 20.10 -12.05
N LEU A 409 -6.88 20.43 -10.79
CA LEU A 409 -7.69 19.99 -9.67
C LEU A 409 -9.07 20.66 -9.73
N ALA A 410 -10.10 19.87 -9.43
CA ALA A 410 -11.47 20.36 -9.35
C ALA A 410 -11.59 21.43 -8.26
N LYS A 411 -12.08 22.62 -8.63
CA LYS A 411 -12.32 23.72 -7.70
C LYS A 411 -13.72 23.60 -7.12
N VAL A 412 -13.83 23.68 -5.80
CA VAL A 412 -15.09 23.61 -5.07
C VAL A 412 -15.18 24.80 -4.12
N GLU A 413 -16.30 25.50 -4.16
CA GLU A 413 -16.59 26.54 -3.19
C GLU A 413 -16.95 25.89 -1.84
N ALA A 414 -16.11 26.14 -0.84
CA ALA A 414 -16.31 25.64 0.51
C ALA A 414 -16.70 26.76 1.47
N ARG A 415 -17.43 26.41 2.53
CA ARG A 415 -17.78 27.34 3.61
C ARG A 415 -17.12 26.89 4.91
N VAL A 416 -16.41 27.81 5.56
CA VAL A 416 -15.90 27.59 6.92
C VAL A 416 -17.03 27.90 7.89
N LEU A 417 -17.55 26.87 8.55
CA LEU A 417 -18.62 27.06 9.53
C LEU A 417 -18.08 27.78 10.78
N PRO A 418 -18.85 28.73 11.36
CA PRO A 418 -18.44 29.36 12.60
C PRO A 418 -18.38 28.32 13.73
N PRO A 419 -17.35 28.36 14.60
CA PRO A 419 -17.25 27.45 15.72
C PRO A 419 -18.39 27.71 16.73
N PRO A 420 -18.89 26.67 17.42
CA PRO A 420 -19.90 26.85 18.46
C PRO A 420 -19.29 27.47 19.72
N TRP A 421 -20.10 28.19 20.48
CA TRP A 421 -19.72 28.64 21.82
C TRP A 421 -19.69 27.46 22.79
N LEU A 422 -18.57 27.31 23.49
CA LEU A 422 -18.42 26.32 24.54
C LEU A 422 -18.82 26.95 25.88
N LYS A 423 -19.79 26.33 26.57
CA LYS A 423 -20.20 26.73 27.92
C LYS A 423 -19.41 25.97 28.97
N TYR A 424 -18.93 26.69 29.97
CA TYR A 424 -18.22 26.19 31.14
C TYR A 424 -18.98 26.51 32.42
N ASN A 425 -18.48 26.03 33.56
CA ASN A 425 -19.10 26.30 34.84
C ASN A 425 -18.99 27.79 35.21
N ASP A 426 -20.07 28.35 35.75
CA ASP A 426 -20.17 29.75 36.13
C ASP A 426 -19.22 30.14 37.29
N ALA A 427 -18.71 29.17 38.05
CA ALA A 427 -17.69 29.36 39.09
C ALA A 427 -16.26 29.49 38.55
N GLY A 428 -16.05 29.31 37.23
CA GLY A 428 -14.78 29.58 36.56
C GLY A 428 -14.60 31.06 36.23
N LYS A 429 -13.36 31.51 35.98
CA LYS A 429 -13.09 32.88 35.53
C LYS A 429 -13.65 33.12 34.13
N GLU A 430 -13.53 32.12 33.26
CA GLU A 430 -14.13 32.10 31.93
C GLU A 430 -15.33 31.13 31.88
N LYS A 431 -16.51 31.67 31.59
CA LYS A 431 -17.79 30.93 31.56
C LYS A 431 -18.17 30.44 30.17
N GLN A 432 -17.66 31.13 29.15
CA GLN A 432 -17.88 30.78 27.76
C GLN A 432 -16.59 31.00 26.99
N HIS A 433 -16.37 30.18 25.97
CA HIS A 433 -15.20 30.28 25.11
C HIS A 433 -15.59 30.03 23.66
N LEU A 434 -15.06 30.84 22.75
CA LEU A 434 -15.21 30.64 21.32
C LEU A 434 -13.89 30.05 20.76
N PRO A 435 -13.88 28.75 20.36
CA PRO A 435 -12.68 28.11 19.84
C PRO A 435 -12.09 28.86 18.65
N GLN A 436 -10.75 28.91 18.58
CA GLN A 436 -10.03 29.52 17.47
C GLN A 436 -9.27 28.43 16.71
N LEU A 437 -9.39 28.40 15.39
CA LEU A 437 -8.74 27.40 14.52
C LEU A 437 -9.00 25.94 14.94
N GLY A 438 -10.19 25.66 15.49
CA GLY A 438 -10.57 24.34 15.97
C GLY A 438 -9.91 23.89 17.27
N GLN A 439 -9.27 24.81 18.01
CA GLN A 439 -8.56 24.52 19.26
C GLN A 439 -9.11 25.35 20.42
N TRP A 440 -9.04 24.78 21.62
CA TRP A 440 -9.34 25.46 22.89
C TRP A 440 -8.55 24.76 24.01
N ASN A 441 -8.43 25.43 25.16
CA ASN A 441 -7.80 24.87 26.36
C ASN A 441 -8.66 25.12 27.60
N MET A 442 -8.31 24.49 28.72
CA MET A 442 -9.01 24.61 30.01
C MET A 442 -8.45 25.72 30.92
N ILE A 443 -7.52 26.55 30.43
CA ILE A 443 -6.91 27.61 31.25
C ILE A 443 -8.01 28.59 31.68
N ASN A 444 -8.03 28.94 32.98
CA ASN A 444 -9.02 29.83 33.61
C ASN A 444 -10.48 29.34 33.57
N LYS A 445 -10.72 28.10 33.14
CA LYS A 445 -12.06 27.51 32.99
C LYS A 445 -12.25 26.38 34.00
N LYS A 446 -13.49 26.12 34.36
CA LYS A 446 -13.88 24.96 35.16
C LYS A 446 -14.82 24.06 34.37
N VAL A 447 -14.66 22.75 34.51
CA VAL A 447 -15.55 21.75 33.88
C VAL A 447 -16.99 22.02 34.29
N ILE A 448 -17.93 21.87 33.35
CA ILE A 448 -19.33 22.24 33.58
C ILE A 448 -19.94 21.48 34.76
N ASN A 449 -19.73 20.17 34.80
CA ASN A 449 -20.14 19.27 35.88
C ASN A 449 -18.87 18.58 36.42
N GLY A 450 -18.29 19.13 37.47
CA GLY A 450 -17.18 18.49 38.18
C GLY A 450 -17.69 17.33 39.02
N SER A 451 -17.13 16.14 38.82
CA SER A 451 -17.40 14.99 39.70
C SER A 451 -16.63 15.11 41.00
N THR A 452 -17.18 14.48 42.03
CA THR A 452 -16.50 14.28 43.31
C THR A 452 -15.79 12.92 43.29
N VAL A 453 -14.51 12.89 43.65
CA VAL A 453 -13.69 11.69 43.81
C VAL A 453 -13.16 11.69 45.24
N ASN A 454 -13.81 10.92 46.10
CA ASN A 454 -13.49 10.78 47.51
C ASN A 454 -12.62 9.55 47.78
N HIS A 455 -12.86 8.46 47.04
CA HIS A 455 -12.31 7.13 47.33
C HIS A 455 -11.46 6.67 46.15
N TRP A 456 -10.17 6.96 46.20
CA TRP A 456 -9.25 6.61 45.12
C TRP A 456 -7.94 6.03 45.67
N THR A 457 -7.23 5.29 44.81
CA THR A 457 -5.93 4.74 45.15
C THR A 457 -4.94 4.82 43.98
N TYR A 458 -3.70 4.47 44.26
CA TYR A 458 -2.56 4.63 43.38
C TYR A 458 -1.68 3.38 43.38
N ILE A 459 -1.40 2.81 42.20
CA ILE A 459 -0.55 1.64 42.01
C ILE A 459 0.63 2.01 41.10
N ASN A 460 1.85 1.77 41.55
CA ASN A 460 3.05 1.95 40.74
C ASN A 460 3.60 0.60 40.27
N PHE A 461 3.50 0.31 38.96
CA PHE A 461 4.10 -0.87 38.34
C PHE A 461 5.51 -0.62 37.78
N SER A 462 5.99 0.63 37.82
CA SER A 462 7.27 1.00 37.24
C SER A 462 8.38 1.06 38.29
N ARG A 463 9.41 0.21 38.12
CA ARG A 463 10.58 0.19 39.02
C ARG A 463 11.49 1.41 38.86
N SER A 464 11.39 2.13 37.74
CA SER A 464 12.21 3.33 37.49
C SER A 464 11.66 4.56 38.20
N VAL A 465 10.40 4.53 38.65
CA VAL A 465 9.74 5.67 39.28
C VAL A 465 9.82 5.52 40.79
N GLN A 466 10.54 6.43 41.43
CA GLN A 466 10.62 6.50 42.89
C GLN A 466 9.29 6.96 43.51
N GLU A 467 9.04 6.57 44.76
CA GLU A 467 7.83 6.95 45.48
C GLU A 467 7.71 8.47 45.65
N SER A 468 8.82 9.17 45.88
CA SER A 468 8.85 10.64 46.00
C SER A 468 8.35 11.36 44.75
N VAL A 469 8.76 10.87 43.57
CA VAL A 469 8.33 11.39 42.25
C VAL A 469 6.85 11.09 42.02
N SER A 470 6.43 9.87 42.33
CA SER A 470 5.02 9.45 42.25
C SER A 470 4.13 10.33 43.13
N ARG A 471 4.62 10.64 44.34
CA ARG A 471 3.94 11.50 45.31
C ARG A 471 3.82 12.94 44.83
N GLY A 472 4.87 13.49 44.22
CA GLY A 472 4.81 14.79 43.57
C GLY A 472 3.80 14.82 42.43
N PHE A 473 3.78 13.77 41.59
CA PHE A 473 2.89 13.67 40.45
C PHE A 473 1.40 13.66 40.85
N TYR A 474 0.98 12.76 41.76
CA TYR A 474 -0.44 12.70 42.10
C TYR A 474 -0.91 13.97 42.80
N ARG A 475 -0.07 14.61 43.63
CA ARG A 475 -0.41 15.90 44.27
C ARG A 475 -0.67 16.99 43.24
N GLN A 476 0.19 17.09 42.22
CA GLN A 476 -0.02 18.02 41.11
C GLN A 476 -1.27 17.67 40.31
N LEU A 477 -1.52 16.38 40.07
CA LEU A 477 -2.74 15.92 39.38
C LEU A 477 -4.01 16.32 40.15
N VAL A 478 -4.06 16.03 41.45
CA VAL A 478 -5.20 16.37 42.32
C VAL A 478 -5.41 17.89 42.36
N GLN A 479 -4.33 18.66 42.51
CA GLN A 479 -4.40 20.12 42.45
C GLN A 479 -4.98 20.61 41.12
N MET A 480 -4.57 20.01 39.99
CA MET A 480 -5.10 20.36 38.68
C MET A 480 -6.58 19.98 38.53
N CYS A 481 -7.02 18.84 39.07
CA CYS A 481 -8.43 18.44 39.11
C CYS A 481 -9.27 19.45 39.89
N GLN A 482 -8.78 19.86 41.07
CA GLN A 482 -9.44 20.86 41.92
C GLN A 482 -9.54 22.23 41.24
N VAL A 483 -8.44 22.72 40.64
CA VAL A 483 -8.43 23.97 39.87
C VAL A 483 -9.40 23.91 38.69
N SER A 484 -9.51 22.75 38.06
CA SER A 484 -10.43 22.49 36.95
C SER A 484 -11.89 22.36 37.38
N GLY A 485 -12.20 22.41 38.68
CA GLY A 485 -13.56 22.39 39.22
C GLY A 485 -14.10 21.02 39.60
N MET A 486 -13.24 20.00 39.75
CA MET A 486 -13.60 18.72 40.35
C MET A 486 -13.35 18.74 41.86
N GLU A 487 -14.17 18.04 42.64
CA GLU A 487 -13.91 17.82 44.06
C GLU A 487 -13.08 16.55 44.20
N PHE A 488 -11.78 16.67 44.44
CA PHE A 488 -10.89 15.52 44.46
C PHE A 488 -10.16 15.47 45.81
N ASN A 489 -10.27 14.35 46.54
CA ASN A 489 -9.67 14.19 47.85
C ASN A 489 -8.11 14.22 47.77
N PRO A 490 -7.42 15.12 48.51
CA PRO A 490 -5.96 15.29 48.41
C PRO A 490 -5.11 14.06 48.65
N GLU A 491 -5.55 13.16 49.53
CA GLU A 491 -4.81 11.96 49.89
C GLU A 491 -5.57 10.70 49.44
N PRO A 492 -4.85 9.68 48.95
CA PRO A 492 -5.47 8.41 48.54
C PRO A 492 -6.00 7.65 49.76
N MET A 493 -7.06 6.87 49.56
CA MET A 493 -7.64 6.02 50.60
C MET A 493 -6.65 4.95 51.07
N ILE A 494 -5.94 4.34 50.12
CA ILE A 494 -4.96 3.28 50.39
C ILE A 494 -3.57 3.85 50.06
N PRO A 495 -2.55 3.64 50.92
CA PRO A 495 -1.18 4.04 50.63
C PRO A 495 -0.68 3.49 49.29
N ILE A 496 0.30 4.18 48.69
CA ILE A 496 0.87 3.82 47.39
C ILE A 496 1.31 2.35 47.38
N HIS A 497 0.71 1.55 46.51
CA HIS A 497 1.10 0.17 46.33
C HIS A 497 2.09 0.03 45.18
N CYS A 498 3.30 -0.45 45.46
CA CYS A 498 4.30 -0.74 44.43
C CYS A 498 4.29 -2.24 44.12
N ALA A 499 4.01 -2.58 42.86
CA ALA A 499 3.92 -3.95 42.40
C ALA A 499 4.80 -4.18 41.16
N ARG A 500 5.17 -5.44 40.92
CA ARG A 500 5.84 -5.80 39.67
C ARG A 500 4.80 -5.95 38.55
N PRO A 501 5.12 -5.60 37.29
CA PRO A 501 4.19 -5.77 36.16
C PRO A 501 3.62 -7.18 35.99
N GLU A 502 4.33 -8.21 36.45
CA GLU A 502 3.87 -9.60 36.37
C GLU A 502 2.78 -9.93 37.40
N LEU A 503 2.63 -9.12 38.45
CA LEU A 503 1.76 -9.36 39.61
C LEU A 503 0.52 -8.45 39.64
N VAL A 504 0.00 -8.08 38.46
CA VAL A 504 -1.11 -7.12 38.34
C VAL A 504 -2.38 -7.62 39.00
N LYS A 505 -2.69 -8.90 38.81
CA LYS A 505 -3.90 -9.50 39.38
C LYS A 505 -3.82 -9.55 40.89
N GLU A 506 -2.66 -9.86 41.44
CA GLU A 506 -2.40 -9.83 42.87
C GLU A 506 -2.48 -8.41 43.43
N ALA A 507 -1.89 -7.43 42.74
CA ALA A 507 -1.94 -6.02 43.14
C ALA A 507 -3.37 -5.46 43.17
N LEU A 508 -4.19 -5.78 42.17
CA LEU A 508 -5.60 -5.37 42.12
C LEU A 508 -6.43 -6.07 43.20
N ARG A 509 -6.20 -7.36 43.44
CA ARG A 509 -6.84 -8.09 44.54
C ARG A 509 -6.47 -7.53 45.90
N TYR A 510 -5.21 -7.14 46.10
CA TYR A 510 -4.74 -6.50 47.32
C TYR A 510 -5.48 -5.17 47.53
N VAL A 511 -5.49 -4.29 46.54
CA VAL A 511 -6.22 -3.00 46.60
C VAL A 511 -7.71 -3.20 46.88
N GLN A 512 -8.34 -4.20 46.25
CA GLN A 512 -9.74 -4.52 46.50
C GLN A 512 -10.00 -5.06 47.91
N ALA A 513 -9.08 -5.85 48.47
CA ALA A 513 -9.18 -6.34 49.83
C ALA A 513 -9.04 -5.20 50.85
N GLU A 514 -8.04 -4.32 50.66
CA GLU A 514 -7.83 -3.14 51.51
C GLU A 514 -9.03 -2.18 51.46
N SER A 515 -9.60 -1.95 50.29
CA SER A 515 -10.83 -1.14 50.14
C SER A 515 -12.01 -1.72 50.92
N LYS A 516 -12.17 -3.05 50.95
CA LYS A 516 -13.21 -3.71 51.75
C LYS A 516 -12.98 -3.57 53.25
N LEU A 517 -11.71 -3.55 53.70
CA LEU A 517 -11.36 -3.33 55.10
C LEU A 517 -11.70 -1.92 55.57
N GLU A 518 -11.50 -0.92 54.71
CA GLU A 518 -11.90 0.48 54.94
C GLU A 518 -13.43 0.71 54.84
N GLY A 519 -14.21 -0.31 54.46
CA GLY A 519 -15.67 -0.27 54.41
C GLY A 519 -16.25 0.66 53.34
N LYS A 520 -15.45 1.02 52.32
CA LYS A 520 -15.85 1.93 51.23
C LYS A 520 -15.35 1.42 49.89
N ASP A 521 -16.20 1.51 48.88
CA ASP A 521 -15.86 1.12 47.51
C ASP A 521 -14.93 2.17 46.86
N LEU A 522 -13.94 1.71 46.10
CA LEU A 522 -13.06 2.58 45.33
C LEU A 522 -13.76 3.10 44.06
N GLU A 523 -13.70 4.41 43.86
CA GLU A 523 -14.22 5.13 42.69
C GLU A 523 -13.18 5.20 41.57
N LEU A 524 -11.87 5.23 41.90
CA LEU A 524 -10.79 5.40 40.93
C LEU A 524 -9.49 4.71 41.36
N VAL A 525 -8.83 4.02 40.42
CA VAL A 525 -7.47 3.48 40.57
C VAL A 525 -6.56 4.10 39.53
N ILE A 526 -5.50 4.77 39.96
CA ILE A 526 -4.49 5.36 39.08
C ILE A 526 -3.28 4.42 39.02
N ALA A 527 -2.91 3.96 37.82
CA ALA A 527 -1.78 3.04 37.62
C ALA A 527 -0.62 3.71 36.86
N ILE A 528 0.59 3.73 37.43
CA ILE A 528 1.82 4.06 36.69
C ILE A 528 2.31 2.81 35.99
N LEU A 529 2.55 2.93 34.69
CA LEU A 529 3.07 1.85 33.86
C LEU A 529 4.51 2.18 33.37
N PRO A 530 5.38 1.20 33.11
CA PRO A 530 6.69 1.40 32.47
C PRO A 530 6.61 2.01 31.05
N GLU A 531 7.66 2.04 30.23
CA GLU A 531 7.51 2.51 28.82
C GLU A 531 7.01 1.41 27.88
N ASN A 532 7.27 0.13 28.20
CA ASN A 532 6.98 -1.01 27.33
C ASN A 532 5.92 -1.93 27.95
N ASN A 533 4.64 -1.54 27.83
CA ASN A 533 3.54 -2.09 28.65
C ASN A 533 2.44 -2.79 27.86
N GLY A 534 2.66 -3.12 26.59
CA GLY A 534 1.58 -3.60 25.72
C GLY A 534 0.78 -4.76 26.30
N SER A 535 1.44 -5.68 27.01
CA SER A 535 0.78 -6.79 27.73
C SER A 535 0.18 -6.37 29.07
N LEU A 536 0.77 -5.40 29.75
CA LEU A 536 0.35 -4.92 31.07
C LEU A 536 -0.95 -4.09 30.99
N TYR A 537 -1.04 -3.18 30.03
CA TYR A 537 -2.25 -2.35 29.85
C TYR A 537 -3.48 -3.22 29.55
N GLY A 538 -3.34 -4.25 28.70
CA GLY A 538 -4.43 -5.18 28.41
C GLY A 538 -4.83 -6.08 29.59
N LEU A 539 -4.02 -6.18 30.64
CA LEU A 539 -4.36 -6.91 31.88
C LEU A 539 -5.04 -6.02 32.93
N LEU A 540 -5.09 -4.69 32.69
CA LEU A 540 -5.78 -3.72 33.54
C LEU A 540 -7.22 -3.47 33.11
N GLU A 541 -7.63 -3.93 31.92
CA GLU A 541 -9.04 -4.02 31.53
C GLU A 541 -9.69 -5.16 32.33
N ILE A 542 -10.43 -4.81 33.39
CA ILE A 542 -11.34 -5.68 34.12
C ILE A 542 -12.77 -5.41 33.66
#